data_AF-A6ETI2-F1
#
_entry.id   AF-A6ETI2-F1
#
_cell.length_a   1.000
_cell.length_b   1.000
_cell.length_c   1.000
_cell.angle_alpha   90.00
_cell.angle_beta   90.00
_cell.angle_gamma   90.00
#
_symmetry.space_group_name_H-M   'P 1'
#
loop_
_entity.id
_entity.type
_entity.pdbx_description
1 polymer ?
#
loop_
_entity_poly.entity_id
_entity_poly.type
_entity_poly.pdbx_seq_one_letter_code
_entity_poly.pdbx_strand_id
1 'polypeptide(L)'
;MFDWIPWSLYSPIYFYILSVIVFVVVIDSHAKIAPKGNKFQTLGVVLLIFSILYIGFRPLSGHYFGDTSTYANKYKYYGSGGGLFSAKDLLFNLFMKGCSYIMNVHMFFTLCAILYVVPLYKICKKWFKELWFFGFIFFIVSFSFWSYGTNGIRNGIAGSIFLLGVSKDKRTIQVALIFLSILIHKSMLLPAFGFISAIIYNKPKIFIAFWLLSIPLSLIAGGAFETFFGKLGFDERLSYLTEGNVNNDNFSSTGFRWDFLIYSATAIFAGWYYIVKKNYNDKIYFWIFNTYVFANAFWILVIRANFSNRFAYLSWFMIGLVIVYPLLRKTMLRKQYKTLGIILTIKFAFTFLMNIILG
;
A
#
# COMPACT_ATOMS: atom_id res chain seq x y z
N MET A 1 4.42 -16.94 -19.37
CA MET A 1 5.50 -16.31 -18.58
C MET A 1 6.20 -15.29 -19.47
N PHE A 2 6.77 -14.23 -18.90
CA PHE A 2 7.48 -13.18 -19.67
C PHE A 2 9.00 -13.39 -19.62
N ASP A 3 9.45 -14.62 -19.86
CA ASP A 3 10.85 -15.05 -19.66
C ASP A 3 11.83 -14.43 -20.65
N TRP A 4 11.32 -13.79 -21.71
CA TRP A 4 12.10 -13.05 -22.69
C TRP A 4 12.54 -11.67 -22.18
N ILE A 5 12.02 -11.20 -21.03
CA ILE A 5 12.45 -9.94 -20.40
C ILE A 5 13.64 -10.23 -19.46
N PRO A 6 14.81 -9.60 -19.64
CA PRO A 6 15.91 -9.70 -18.70
C PRO A 6 15.47 -9.32 -17.28
N TRP A 7 15.83 -10.12 -16.28
CA TRP A 7 15.28 -9.97 -14.92
C TRP A 7 15.59 -8.60 -14.32
N SER A 8 16.77 -8.06 -14.59
CA SER A 8 17.20 -6.71 -14.17
C SER A 8 16.36 -5.58 -14.77
N LEU A 9 15.74 -5.80 -15.93
CA LEU A 9 14.90 -4.80 -16.61
C LEU A 9 13.41 -4.93 -16.26
N TYR A 10 13.00 -5.99 -15.58
CA TYR A 10 11.58 -6.27 -15.32
C TYR A 10 10.92 -5.17 -14.48
N SER A 11 11.52 -4.80 -13.34
CA SER A 11 11.00 -3.69 -12.53
C SER A 11 11.15 -2.33 -13.24
N PRO A 12 12.29 -1.99 -13.86
CA PRO A 12 12.40 -0.78 -14.67
C PRO A 12 11.32 -0.61 -15.74
N ILE A 13 11.03 -1.65 -16.52
CA ILE A 13 9.99 -1.61 -17.56
C ILE A 13 8.63 -1.28 -16.97
N TYR A 14 8.27 -1.86 -15.82
CA TYR A 14 7.03 -1.51 -15.11
C TYR A 14 6.94 0.00 -14.84
N PHE A 15 7.99 0.59 -14.28
CA PHE A 15 7.99 2.02 -13.96
C PHE A 15 8.05 2.91 -15.20
N TYR A 16 8.75 2.52 -16.27
CA TYR A 16 8.72 3.27 -17.53
C TYR A 16 7.32 3.27 -18.16
N ILE A 17 6.60 2.14 -18.16
CA ILE A 17 5.22 2.07 -18.63
C ILE A 17 4.31 3.00 -17.80
N LEU A 18 4.45 2.99 -16.46
CA LEU A 18 3.71 3.91 -15.60
C LEU A 18 4.06 5.38 -15.89
N SER A 19 5.32 5.68 -16.21
CA SER A 19 5.77 7.03 -16.56
C SER A 19 5.03 7.56 -17.80
N VAL A 20 4.91 6.73 -18.83
CA VAL A 20 4.14 7.07 -20.05
C VAL A 20 2.68 7.36 -19.71
N ILE A 21 2.04 6.52 -18.90
CA ILE A 21 0.64 6.70 -18.50
C ILE A 21 0.46 7.98 -17.69
N VAL A 22 1.36 8.26 -16.73
CA VAL A 22 1.35 9.51 -15.95
C VAL A 22 1.49 10.72 -16.87
N PHE A 23 2.41 10.67 -17.84
CA PHE A 23 2.60 11.75 -18.80
C PHE A 23 1.35 12.04 -19.65
N VAL A 24 0.67 10.98 -20.12
CA VAL A 24 -0.61 11.10 -20.84
C VAL A 24 -1.68 11.79 -19.98
N VAL A 25 -1.79 11.41 -18.70
CA VAL A 25 -2.74 12.03 -17.76
C VAL A 25 -2.41 13.50 -17.52
N VAL A 26 -1.14 13.84 -17.36
CA VAL A 26 -0.68 15.20 -17.11
C VAL A 26 -0.97 16.11 -18.30
N ILE A 27 -0.65 15.67 -19.52
CA ILE A 27 -0.97 16.41 -20.74
C ILE A 27 -2.49 16.66 -20.83
N ASP A 28 -3.31 15.62 -20.66
CA ASP A 28 -4.76 15.78 -20.72
C ASP A 28 -5.29 16.73 -19.64
N SER A 29 -4.74 16.68 -18.44
CA SER A 29 -5.11 17.55 -17.33
C SER A 29 -4.72 19.01 -17.51
N HIS A 30 -3.71 19.30 -18.33
CA HIS A 30 -3.30 20.66 -18.67
C HIS A 30 -4.12 21.22 -19.84
N ALA A 31 -4.51 20.37 -20.78
CA ALA A 31 -5.31 20.75 -21.94
C ALA A 31 -6.79 20.98 -21.61
N LYS A 32 -7.30 20.46 -20.49
CA LYS A 32 -8.74 20.46 -20.17
C LYS A 32 -9.05 21.01 -18.78
N ILE A 33 -10.27 21.50 -18.64
CA ILE A 33 -10.79 22.03 -17.37
C ILE A 33 -11.19 20.89 -16.41
N ALA A 34 -11.75 19.79 -16.94
CA ALA A 34 -12.23 18.65 -16.17
C ALA A 34 -12.03 17.33 -16.96
N PRO A 35 -11.87 16.19 -16.26
CA PRO A 35 -11.82 14.89 -16.93
C PRO A 35 -13.20 14.52 -17.49
N LYS A 36 -13.24 14.01 -18.73
CA LYS A 36 -14.44 13.34 -19.25
C LYS A 36 -14.54 11.95 -18.62
N GLY A 37 -15.68 11.64 -17.99
CA GLY A 37 -15.84 10.45 -17.15
C GLY A 37 -15.58 9.10 -17.85
N ASN A 38 -15.82 9.00 -19.15
CA ASN A 38 -15.58 7.77 -19.91
C ASN A 38 -14.17 7.68 -20.55
N LYS A 39 -13.43 8.78 -20.69
CA LYS A 39 -12.22 8.85 -21.54
C LYS A 39 -11.15 7.82 -21.13
N PHE A 40 -10.92 7.66 -19.83
CA PHE A 40 -9.84 6.81 -19.33
C PHE A 40 -10.29 5.41 -18.91
N GLN A 41 -11.53 5.02 -19.18
CA GLN A 41 -12.04 3.72 -18.73
C GLN A 41 -11.29 2.57 -19.40
N THR A 42 -11.12 2.60 -20.72
CA THR A 42 -10.38 1.58 -21.46
C THR A 42 -8.93 1.51 -20.99
N LEU A 43 -8.24 2.65 -20.88
CA LEU A 43 -6.87 2.69 -20.37
C LEU A 43 -6.77 2.14 -18.95
N GLY A 44 -7.76 2.42 -18.10
CA GLY A 44 -7.82 1.85 -16.76
C GLY A 44 -7.96 0.34 -16.75
N VAL A 45 -8.79 -0.24 -17.63
CA VAL A 45 -8.95 -1.71 -17.73
C VAL A 45 -7.66 -2.34 -18.25
N VAL A 46 -7.02 -1.74 -19.25
CA VAL A 46 -5.72 -2.17 -19.76
C VAL A 46 -4.68 -2.13 -18.64
N LEU A 47 -4.62 -1.05 -17.86
CA LEU A 47 -3.70 -0.90 -16.73
C LEU A 47 -3.98 -1.93 -15.61
N LEU A 48 -5.25 -2.26 -15.35
CA LEU A 48 -5.65 -3.30 -14.40
C LEU A 48 -5.13 -4.68 -14.84
N ILE A 49 -5.41 -5.06 -16.09
CA ILE A 49 -4.98 -6.34 -16.67
C ILE A 49 -3.45 -6.41 -16.69
N PHE A 50 -2.80 -5.34 -17.17
CA PHE A 50 -1.34 -5.22 -17.17
C PHE A 50 -0.78 -5.41 -15.76
N SER A 51 -1.29 -4.72 -14.75
CA SER A 51 -0.78 -4.83 -13.37
C SER A 51 -0.92 -6.26 -12.84
N ILE A 52 -2.04 -6.93 -13.09
CA ILE A 52 -2.27 -8.32 -12.65
C ILE A 52 -1.30 -9.28 -13.34
N LEU A 53 -1.22 -9.23 -14.67
CA LEU A 53 -0.41 -10.17 -15.45
C LEU A 53 1.09 -9.92 -15.23
N TYR A 54 1.52 -8.65 -15.22
CA TYR A 54 2.91 -8.28 -15.06
C TYR A 54 3.44 -8.61 -13.66
N ILE A 55 2.64 -8.44 -12.60
CA ILE A 55 3.03 -8.89 -11.26
C ILE A 55 2.98 -10.43 -11.17
N GLY A 56 1.93 -11.05 -11.70
CA GLY A 56 1.69 -12.50 -11.58
C GLY A 56 2.71 -13.37 -12.32
N PHE A 57 3.11 -12.96 -13.52
CA PHE A 57 4.05 -13.70 -14.38
C PHE A 57 5.51 -13.26 -14.24
N ARG A 58 5.84 -12.51 -13.18
CA ARG A 58 7.23 -12.11 -12.92
C ARG A 58 8.16 -13.32 -12.73
N PRO A 59 9.47 -13.18 -13.01
CA PRO A 59 10.45 -14.23 -12.73
C PRO A 59 10.56 -14.56 -11.24
N LEU A 60 10.96 -15.79 -10.92
CA LEU A 60 11.03 -16.31 -9.55
C LEU A 60 12.36 -15.99 -8.85
N SER A 61 12.78 -14.72 -8.89
CA SER A 61 14.07 -14.29 -8.30
C SER A 61 13.89 -13.61 -6.94
N GLY A 62 14.68 -14.03 -5.96
CA GLY A 62 14.75 -13.35 -4.66
C GLY A 62 15.56 -12.05 -4.72
N HIS A 63 16.60 -12.02 -5.56
CA HIS A 63 17.46 -10.86 -5.74
C HIS A 63 16.70 -9.67 -6.33
N TYR A 64 15.81 -9.90 -7.30
CA TYR A 64 15.05 -8.83 -7.95
C TYR A 64 13.66 -8.59 -7.35
N PHE A 65 13.07 -9.58 -6.67
CA PHE A 65 11.67 -9.54 -6.22
C PHE A 65 11.48 -9.95 -4.75
N GLY A 66 12.52 -9.79 -3.93
CA GLY A 66 12.50 -10.00 -2.48
C GLY A 66 11.97 -11.38 -2.08
N ASP A 67 10.93 -11.41 -1.25
CA ASP A 67 10.37 -12.64 -0.69
C ASP A 67 9.73 -13.58 -1.77
N THR A 68 9.68 -13.20 -3.06
CA THR A 68 9.18 -14.05 -4.17
C THR A 68 9.79 -15.45 -4.18
N SER A 69 11.13 -15.55 -4.04
CA SER A 69 11.81 -16.85 -4.05
C SER A 69 11.41 -17.71 -2.84
N THR A 70 11.31 -17.10 -1.66
CA THR A 70 10.84 -17.74 -0.44
C THR A 70 9.41 -18.28 -0.61
N TYR A 71 8.51 -17.49 -1.20
CA TYR A 71 7.16 -17.95 -1.50
C TYR A 71 7.14 -19.11 -2.51
N ALA A 72 7.96 -19.04 -3.57
CA ALA A 72 8.04 -20.10 -4.56
C ALA A 72 8.59 -21.42 -3.98
N ASN A 73 9.60 -21.34 -3.12
CA ASN A 73 10.17 -22.52 -2.45
C ASN A 73 9.16 -23.15 -1.48
N LYS A 74 8.45 -22.34 -0.68
CA LYS A 74 7.37 -22.83 0.19
C LYS A 74 6.25 -23.49 -0.62
N TYR A 75 5.87 -22.87 -1.74
CA TYR A 75 4.86 -23.40 -2.65
C TYR A 75 5.23 -24.79 -3.19
N LYS A 76 6.47 -24.96 -3.67
CA LYS A 76 6.98 -26.24 -4.16
C LYS A 76 6.99 -27.31 -3.06
N TYR A 77 7.45 -26.96 -1.87
CA TYR A 77 7.46 -27.87 -0.71
C TYR A 77 6.05 -28.35 -0.33
N TYR A 78 5.05 -27.46 -0.33
CA TYR A 78 3.67 -27.86 -0.09
C TYR A 78 3.13 -28.79 -1.18
N GLY A 79 3.44 -28.49 -2.44
CA GLY A 79 3.04 -29.32 -3.60
C GLY A 79 3.64 -30.72 -3.57
N SER A 80 4.85 -30.88 -3.00
CA SER A 80 5.48 -32.19 -2.79
C SER A 80 5.00 -32.92 -1.53
N GLY A 81 3.88 -32.52 -0.93
CA GLY A 81 3.31 -33.16 0.26
C GLY A 81 3.81 -32.63 1.60
N GLY A 82 4.59 -31.54 1.61
CA GLY A 82 5.15 -30.94 2.81
C GLY A 82 4.11 -30.47 3.84
N GLY A 83 4.50 -30.50 5.12
CA GLY A 83 3.73 -29.96 6.24
C GLY A 83 3.60 -28.44 6.18
N LEU A 84 2.86 -27.81 7.10
CA LEU A 84 2.83 -26.34 7.18
C LEU A 84 4.12 -25.85 7.84
N PHE A 85 4.80 -24.86 7.23
CA PHE A 85 6.04 -24.28 7.78
C PHE A 85 5.82 -23.54 9.11
N SER A 86 4.63 -23.00 9.33
CA SER A 86 4.32 -22.22 10.52
C SER A 86 2.83 -22.18 10.80
N ALA A 87 2.47 -22.15 12.08
CA ALA A 87 1.12 -21.80 12.54
C ALA A 87 0.82 -20.28 12.38
N LYS A 88 1.82 -19.45 12.07
CA LYS A 88 1.66 -18.01 11.79
C LYS A 88 1.05 -17.80 10.40
N ASP A 89 0.18 -16.78 10.26
CA ASP A 89 -0.58 -16.48 9.04
C ASP A 89 -1.18 -17.76 8.42
N LEU A 90 -1.80 -18.59 9.28
CA LEU A 90 -2.28 -19.94 8.95
C LEU A 90 -3.15 -19.95 7.69
N LEU A 91 -4.04 -18.96 7.56
CA LEU A 91 -4.93 -18.87 6.41
C LEU A 91 -4.17 -18.72 5.09
N PHE A 92 -3.12 -17.91 5.05
CA PHE A 92 -2.31 -17.73 3.83
C PHE A 92 -1.50 -18.98 3.51
N ASN A 93 -0.95 -19.66 4.52
CA ASN A 93 -0.22 -20.92 4.31
C ASN A 93 -1.14 -22.05 3.82
N LEU A 94 -2.34 -22.18 4.40
CA LEU A 94 -3.35 -23.13 3.93
C LEU A 94 -3.80 -22.81 2.50
N PHE A 95 -4.03 -21.54 2.20
CA PHE A 95 -4.35 -21.08 0.84
C PHE A 95 -3.26 -21.44 -0.17
N MET A 96 -2.00 -21.17 0.16
CA MET A 96 -0.85 -21.51 -0.68
C MET A 96 -0.73 -23.03 -0.88
N LYS A 97 -0.87 -23.81 0.19
CA LYS A 97 -0.84 -25.27 0.14
C LYS A 97 -1.96 -25.83 -0.74
N GLY A 98 -3.20 -25.34 -0.57
CA GLY A 98 -4.32 -25.73 -1.42
C GLY A 98 -4.07 -25.42 -2.90
N CYS A 99 -3.54 -24.23 -3.22
CA CYS A 99 -3.18 -23.88 -4.59
C CYS A 99 -2.09 -24.78 -5.16
N SER A 100 -1.10 -25.15 -4.34
CA SER A 100 0.04 -25.98 -4.78
C SER A 100 -0.34 -27.35 -5.34
N TYR A 101 -1.53 -27.85 -5.00
CA TYR A 101 -2.06 -29.10 -5.52
C TYR A 101 -2.82 -28.98 -6.84
N ILE A 102 -3.25 -27.77 -7.23
CA ILE A 102 -4.17 -27.58 -8.36
C ILE A 102 -3.65 -26.64 -9.45
N MET A 103 -2.58 -25.89 -9.19
CA MET A 103 -2.03 -24.94 -10.15
C MET A 103 -0.51 -24.79 -10.03
N ASN A 104 0.14 -24.29 -11.08
CA ASN A 104 1.56 -23.96 -11.03
C ASN A 104 1.82 -22.65 -10.26
N VAL A 105 3.08 -22.42 -9.90
CA VAL A 105 3.50 -21.26 -9.08
C VAL A 105 3.20 -19.90 -9.72
N HIS A 106 3.23 -19.77 -11.05
CA HIS A 106 2.91 -18.52 -11.75
C HIS A 106 1.40 -18.23 -11.74
N MET A 107 0.57 -19.27 -11.88
CA MET A 107 -0.88 -19.14 -11.68
C MET A 107 -1.20 -18.72 -10.25
N PHE A 108 -0.51 -19.29 -9.26
CA PHE A 108 -0.64 -18.87 -7.86
C PHE A 108 -0.26 -17.40 -7.65
N PHE A 109 0.88 -16.94 -8.17
CA PHE A 109 1.25 -15.52 -8.05
C PHE A 109 0.30 -14.60 -8.82
N THR A 110 -0.25 -15.04 -9.94
CA THR A 110 -1.30 -14.30 -10.66
C THR A 110 -2.58 -14.20 -9.82
N LEU A 111 -2.97 -15.29 -9.15
CA LEU A 111 -4.09 -15.26 -8.20
C LEU A 111 -3.83 -14.33 -7.02
N CYS A 112 -2.61 -14.31 -6.47
CA CYS A 112 -2.21 -13.31 -5.46
C CYS A 112 -2.32 -11.87 -6.00
N ALA A 113 -1.88 -11.62 -7.24
CA ALA A 113 -2.02 -10.32 -7.88
C ALA A 113 -3.49 -9.93 -8.09
N ILE A 114 -4.37 -10.88 -8.43
CA ILE A 114 -5.82 -10.65 -8.50
C ILE A 114 -6.38 -10.26 -7.13
N LEU A 115 -6.06 -11.02 -6.08
CA LEU A 115 -6.47 -10.73 -4.70
C LEU A 115 -5.92 -9.40 -4.18
N TYR A 116 -4.78 -8.95 -4.70
CA TYR A 116 -4.23 -7.65 -4.38
C TYR A 116 -4.92 -6.50 -5.15
N VAL A 117 -4.96 -6.57 -6.48
CA VAL A 117 -5.28 -5.42 -7.34
C VAL A 117 -6.80 -5.26 -7.57
N VAL A 118 -7.56 -6.35 -7.69
CA VAL A 118 -9.00 -6.29 -7.98
C VAL A 118 -9.81 -5.62 -6.86
N PRO A 119 -9.54 -5.85 -5.55
CA PRO A 119 -10.20 -5.09 -4.50
C PRO A 119 -10.00 -3.58 -4.63
N LEU A 120 -8.77 -3.13 -4.96
CA LEU A 120 -8.46 -1.71 -5.19
C LEU A 120 -9.28 -1.13 -6.34
N TYR A 121 -9.37 -1.85 -7.46
CA TYR A 121 -10.24 -1.49 -8.58
C TYR A 121 -11.72 -1.37 -8.15
N LYS A 122 -12.25 -2.36 -7.42
CA LYS A 122 -13.64 -2.36 -6.95
C LYS A 122 -13.96 -1.16 -6.05
N ILE A 123 -13.03 -0.79 -5.18
CA ILE A 123 -13.15 0.38 -4.31
C ILE A 123 -13.21 1.66 -5.16
N CYS A 124 -12.31 1.80 -6.14
CA CYS A 124 -12.31 2.96 -7.04
C CYS A 124 -13.60 3.06 -7.86
N LYS A 125 -14.11 1.95 -8.38
CA LYS A 125 -15.41 1.92 -9.08
C LYS A 125 -16.56 2.33 -8.17
N LYS A 126 -16.57 1.84 -6.92
CA LYS A 126 -17.61 2.20 -5.94
C LYS A 126 -17.60 3.69 -5.63
N TRP A 127 -16.44 4.25 -5.26
CA TRP A 127 -16.39 5.62 -4.74
C TRP A 127 -16.28 6.70 -5.81
N PHE A 128 -15.65 6.41 -6.95
CA PHE A 128 -15.36 7.42 -7.97
C PHE A 128 -16.14 7.22 -9.27
N LYS A 129 -16.93 6.14 -9.39
CA LYS A 129 -17.81 5.84 -10.53
C LYS A 129 -17.06 5.90 -11.86
N GLU A 130 -17.34 6.89 -12.71
CA GLU A 130 -16.69 7.10 -14.00
C GLU A 130 -15.22 7.55 -13.86
N LEU A 131 -14.90 8.28 -12.78
CA LEU A 131 -13.55 8.77 -12.48
C LEU A 131 -12.66 7.72 -11.78
N TRP A 132 -13.09 6.45 -11.73
CA TRP A 132 -12.38 5.37 -11.04
C TRP A 132 -10.93 5.21 -11.48
N PHE A 133 -10.63 5.48 -12.76
CA PHE A 133 -9.26 5.43 -13.28
C PHE A 133 -8.32 6.31 -12.46
N PHE A 134 -8.73 7.53 -12.13
CA PHE A 134 -7.90 8.46 -11.36
C PHE A 134 -7.67 8.00 -9.93
N GLY A 135 -8.67 7.35 -9.30
CA GLY A 135 -8.46 6.72 -8.01
C GLY A 135 -7.49 5.54 -8.09
N PHE A 136 -7.62 4.74 -9.15
CA PHE A 136 -6.87 3.50 -9.34
C PHE A 136 -5.40 3.76 -9.67
N ILE A 137 -5.12 4.72 -10.56
CA ILE A 137 -3.74 5.09 -10.88
C ILE A 137 -2.98 5.62 -9.65
N PHE A 138 -3.65 6.33 -8.75
CA PHE A 138 -3.04 6.78 -7.48
C PHE A 138 -2.62 5.64 -6.55
N PHE A 139 -3.28 4.48 -6.62
CA PHE A 139 -2.77 3.28 -5.96
C PHE A 139 -1.55 2.73 -6.69
N ILE A 140 -1.66 2.54 -8.00
CA ILE A 140 -0.62 1.90 -8.83
C ILE A 140 0.70 2.66 -8.80
N VAL A 141 0.68 3.99 -8.86
CA VAL A 141 1.90 4.82 -8.85
C VAL A 141 2.51 4.98 -7.45
N SER A 142 1.90 4.41 -6.41
CA SER A 142 2.42 4.51 -5.05
C SER A 142 3.72 3.72 -4.90
N PHE A 143 4.66 4.29 -4.15
CA PHE A 143 5.99 3.74 -3.91
C PHE A 143 5.97 2.26 -3.50
N SER A 144 5.04 1.89 -2.61
CA SER A 144 4.94 0.53 -2.09
C SER A 144 4.14 -0.44 -2.97
N PHE A 145 3.45 0.02 -4.03
CA PHE A 145 2.54 -0.82 -4.82
C PHE A 145 3.24 -2.03 -5.46
N TRP A 146 4.38 -1.79 -6.11
CA TRP A 146 5.17 -2.86 -6.73
C TRP A 146 5.68 -3.85 -5.68
N SER A 147 6.28 -3.34 -4.59
CA SER A 147 6.80 -4.16 -3.50
C SER A 147 5.72 -5.00 -2.82
N TYR A 148 4.48 -4.51 -2.68
CA TYR A 148 3.36 -5.32 -2.21
C TYR A 148 2.94 -6.44 -3.17
N GLY A 149 3.16 -6.28 -4.47
CA GLY A 149 2.86 -7.31 -5.46
C GLY A 149 3.91 -8.40 -5.55
N THR A 150 5.17 -8.10 -5.21
CA THR A 150 6.31 -8.98 -5.47
C THR A 150 7.02 -9.45 -4.22
N ASN A 151 7.22 -8.57 -3.25
CA ASN A 151 7.92 -8.85 -2.01
C ASN A 151 6.92 -9.06 -0.85
N GLY A 152 6.25 -8.00 -0.41
CA GLY A 152 5.26 -8.02 0.67
C GLY A 152 3.89 -8.57 0.28
N ILE A 153 3.81 -9.70 -0.43
CA ILE A 153 2.56 -10.24 -1.04
C ILE A 153 1.40 -10.35 -0.05
N ARG A 154 1.67 -10.92 1.13
CA ARG A 154 0.67 -11.02 2.22
C ARG A 154 0.15 -9.64 2.64
N ASN A 155 1.04 -8.65 2.78
CA ASN A 155 0.67 -7.28 3.14
C ASN A 155 -0.19 -6.62 2.07
N GLY A 156 0.17 -6.80 0.79
CA GLY A 156 -0.59 -6.27 -0.33
C GLY A 156 -2.03 -6.78 -0.33
N ILE A 157 -2.19 -8.10 -0.29
CA ILE A 157 -3.52 -8.74 -0.27
C ILE A 157 -4.32 -8.31 0.98
N ALA A 158 -3.70 -8.35 2.16
CA ALA A 158 -4.40 -8.02 3.38
C ALA A 158 -4.83 -6.54 3.39
N GLY A 159 -3.97 -5.62 2.94
CA GLY A 159 -4.27 -4.19 2.81
C GLY A 159 -5.38 -3.88 1.81
N SER A 160 -5.40 -4.55 0.66
CA SER A 160 -6.46 -4.34 -0.35
C SER A 160 -7.82 -4.86 0.12
N ILE A 161 -7.85 -6.02 0.79
CA ILE A 161 -9.05 -6.59 1.41
C ILE A 161 -9.54 -5.72 2.57
N PHE A 162 -8.62 -5.15 3.36
CA PHE A 162 -8.95 -4.20 4.42
C PHE A 162 -9.67 -2.97 3.87
N LEU A 163 -9.11 -2.32 2.83
CA LEU A 163 -9.79 -1.18 2.19
C LEU A 163 -11.13 -1.57 1.58
N LEU A 164 -11.23 -2.80 1.05
CA LEU A 164 -12.50 -3.29 0.50
C LEU A 164 -13.54 -3.42 1.60
N GLY A 165 -13.15 -3.90 2.79
CA GLY A 165 -13.95 -3.92 4.01
C GLY A 165 -14.40 -2.53 4.44
N VAL A 166 -13.45 -1.58 4.55
CA VAL A 166 -13.74 -0.16 4.85
C VAL A 166 -14.78 0.41 3.87
N SER A 167 -14.71 0.02 2.60
CA SER A 167 -15.67 0.47 1.58
C SER A 167 -17.07 -0.14 1.66
N LYS A 168 -17.35 -1.14 2.52
CA LYS A 168 -18.68 -1.79 2.56
C LYS A 168 -19.67 -1.02 3.44
N ASP A 169 -20.91 -0.94 2.96
CA ASP A 169 -22.00 -0.29 3.70
C ASP A 169 -22.60 -1.24 4.74
N LYS A 170 -22.73 -2.54 4.40
CA LYS A 170 -23.23 -3.56 5.32
C LYS A 170 -22.16 -3.90 6.36
N ARG A 171 -22.45 -3.58 7.63
CA ARG A 171 -21.53 -3.76 8.78
C ARG A 171 -20.99 -5.18 8.91
N THR A 172 -21.82 -6.20 8.67
CA THR A 172 -21.38 -7.60 8.76
C THR A 172 -20.30 -7.93 7.72
N ILE A 173 -20.46 -7.47 6.47
CA ILE A 173 -19.47 -7.68 5.41
C ILE A 173 -18.20 -6.86 5.70
N GLN A 174 -18.34 -5.62 6.19
CA GLN A 174 -17.22 -4.80 6.60
C GLN A 174 -16.36 -5.49 7.68
N VAL A 175 -16.99 -5.98 8.75
CA VAL A 175 -16.30 -6.69 9.84
C VAL A 175 -15.68 -7.99 9.34
N ALA A 176 -16.41 -8.78 8.54
CA ALA A 176 -15.89 -10.03 7.99
C ALA A 176 -14.64 -9.83 7.11
N LEU A 177 -14.62 -8.79 6.26
CA LEU A 177 -13.47 -8.49 5.41
C LEU A 177 -12.28 -7.93 6.22
N ILE A 178 -12.52 -7.10 7.23
CA ILE A 178 -11.44 -6.62 8.12
C ILE A 178 -10.84 -7.79 8.90
N PHE A 179 -11.69 -8.69 9.41
CA PHE A 179 -11.22 -9.90 10.10
C PHE A 179 -10.44 -10.82 9.15
N LEU A 180 -10.92 -11.02 7.93
CA LEU A 180 -10.21 -11.78 6.89
C LEU A 180 -8.84 -11.17 6.58
N SER A 181 -8.74 -9.84 6.49
CA SER A 181 -7.46 -9.14 6.32
C SER A 181 -6.46 -9.48 7.43
N ILE A 182 -6.91 -9.48 8.70
CA ILE A 182 -6.08 -9.85 9.86
C ILE A 182 -5.64 -11.32 9.80
N LEU A 183 -6.52 -12.23 9.36
CA LEU A 183 -6.18 -13.66 9.22
C LEU A 183 -5.17 -13.93 8.10
N ILE A 184 -5.21 -13.13 7.03
CA ILE A 184 -4.23 -13.21 5.93
C ILE A 184 -2.87 -12.69 6.40
N HIS A 185 -2.87 -11.61 7.17
CA HIS A 185 -1.65 -11.07 7.74
C HIS A 185 -1.91 -10.33 9.06
N LYS A 186 -1.37 -10.87 10.16
CA LYS A 186 -1.66 -10.41 11.53
C LYS A 186 -1.37 -8.92 11.77
N SER A 187 -0.37 -8.35 11.09
CA SER A 187 0.02 -6.95 11.27
C SER A 187 -1.07 -5.95 10.84
N MET A 188 -2.09 -6.39 10.10
CA MET A 188 -3.29 -5.61 9.80
C MET A 188 -4.15 -5.26 11.03
N LEU A 189 -3.82 -5.82 12.21
CA LEU A 189 -4.34 -5.37 13.50
C LEU A 189 -4.15 -3.86 13.71
N LEU A 190 -2.98 -3.30 13.37
CA LEU A 190 -2.71 -1.88 13.58
C LEU A 190 -3.65 -0.97 12.76
N PRO A 191 -3.80 -1.16 11.43
CA PRO A 191 -4.84 -0.49 10.64
C PRO A 191 -6.26 -0.73 11.15
N ALA A 192 -6.58 -1.94 11.61
CA ALA A 192 -7.91 -2.25 12.15
C ALA A 192 -8.21 -1.47 13.43
N PHE A 193 -7.26 -1.38 14.36
CA PHE A 193 -7.38 -0.51 15.53
C PHE A 193 -7.52 0.95 15.13
N GLY A 194 -6.70 1.43 14.19
CA GLY A 194 -6.82 2.79 13.66
C GLY A 194 -8.21 3.09 13.09
N PHE A 195 -8.81 2.13 12.39
CA PHE A 195 -10.16 2.27 11.85
C PHE A 195 -11.25 2.23 12.92
N ILE A 196 -11.11 1.36 13.92
CA ILE A 196 -12.01 1.35 15.09
C ILE A 196 -11.93 2.69 15.83
N SER A 197 -10.72 3.18 16.11
CA SER A 197 -10.50 4.50 16.71
C SER A 197 -11.09 5.62 15.86
N ALA A 198 -10.99 5.53 14.53
CA ALA A 198 -11.58 6.52 13.62
C ALA A 198 -13.12 6.50 13.62
N ILE A 199 -13.74 5.33 13.79
CA ILE A 199 -15.20 5.20 13.92
C ILE A 199 -15.68 5.80 15.24
N ILE A 200 -15.00 5.47 16.35
CA ILE A 200 -15.37 5.88 17.70
C ILE A 200 -15.07 7.37 17.92
N TYR A 201 -13.90 7.83 17.46
CA TYR A 201 -13.36 9.15 17.70
C TYR A 201 -13.05 9.87 16.39
N ASN A 202 -14.07 10.23 15.63
CA ASN A 202 -13.92 10.79 14.28
C ASN A 202 -13.49 12.27 14.26
N LYS A 203 -12.37 12.62 14.91
CA LYS A 203 -11.86 13.99 15.08
C LYS A 203 -10.46 14.16 14.45
N PRO A 204 -10.36 14.46 13.14
CA PRO A 204 -9.08 14.48 12.42
C PRO A 204 -8.00 15.39 12.99
N LYS A 205 -8.38 16.56 13.53
CA LYS A 205 -7.42 17.50 14.12
C LYS A 205 -6.63 16.89 15.28
N ILE A 206 -7.25 15.98 16.03
CA ILE A 206 -6.60 15.31 17.18
C ILE A 206 -5.67 14.21 16.70
N PHE A 207 -6.04 13.47 15.65
CA PHE A 207 -5.12 12.51 15.03
C PHE A 207 -3.89 13.20 14.46
N ILE A 208 -4.05 14.38 13.81
CA ILE A 208 -2.93 15.19 13.33
C ILE A 208 -2.03 15.62 14.51
N ALA A 209 -2.62 16.07 15.63
CA ALA A 209 -1.85 16.43 16.81
C ALA A 209 -1.08 15.23 17.39
N PHE A 210 -1.71 14.05 17.45
CA PHE A 210 -1.05 12.81 17.87
C PHE A 210 0.14 12.44 16.95
N TRP A 211 -0.03 12.59 15.64
CA TRP A 211 1.04 12.38 14.67
C TRP A 211 2.18 13.40 14.80
N LEU A 212 1.87 14.67 15.05
CA LEU A 212 2.89 15.68 15.30
C LEU A 212 3.66 15.40 16.60
N LEU A 213 2.97 14.91 17.63
CA LEU A 213 3.57 14.54 18.91
C LEU A 213 4.46 13.29 18.80
N SER A 214 4.15 12.34 17.92
CA SER A 214 4.95 11.13 17.78
C SER A 214 6.36 11.40 17.23
N ILE A 215 6.58 12.49 16.48
CA ILE A 215 7.89 12.88 15.96
C ILE A 215 8.89 13.23 17.08
N PRO A 216 8.66 14.23 17.96
CA PRO A 216 9.57 14.53 19.06
C PRO A 216 9.65 13.38 20.06
N LEU A 217 8.55 12.65 20.31
CA LEU A 217 8.60 11.45 21.16
C LEU A 217 9.54 10.39 20.61
N SER A 218 9.49 10.13 19.30
CA SER A 218 10.42 9.23 18.62
C SER A 218 11.84 9.75 18.71
N LEU A 219 12.06 11.07 18.60
CA LEU A 219 13.37 11.72 18.70
C LEU A 219 14.00 11.59 20.11
N ILE A 220 13.19 11.66 21.17
CA ILE A 220 13.67 11.62 22.55
C ILE A 220 13.77 10.17 23.08
N ALA A 221 12.76 9.33 22.79
CA ALA A 221 12.57 8.04 23.45
C ALA A 221 12.45 6.86 22.46
N GLY A 222 12.98 6.99 21.23
CA GLY A 222 12.88 5.97 20.18
C GLY A 222 13.27 4.55 20.63
N GLY A 223 14.41 4.39 21.32
CA GLY A 223 14.85 3.07 21.80
C GLY A 223 13.92 2.45 22.85
N ALA A 224 13.25 3.27 23.67
CA ALA A 224 12.26 2.78 24.63
C ALA A 224 11.00 2.28 23.92
N PHE A 225 10.55 2.99 22.87
CA PHE A 225 9.44 2.53 22.04
C PHE A 225 9.79 1.26 21.27
N GLU A 226 10.98 1.18 20.68
CA GLU A 226 11.45 -0.04 19.99
C GLU A 226 11.44 -1.25 20.94
N THR A 227 11.94 -1.09 22.16
CA THR A 227 11.93 -2.14 23.19
C THR A 227 10.50 -2.50 23.61
N PHE A 228 9.64 -1.50 23.85
CA PHE A 228 8.26 -1.70 24.26
C PHE A 228 7.47 -2.47 23.20
N PHE A 229 7.54 -2.02 21.94
CA PHE A 229 6.88 -2.68 20.83
C PHE A 229 7.48 -4.06 20.58
N GLY A 230 8.81 -4.23 20.70
CA GLY A 230 9.49 -5.52 20.61
C GLY A 230 8.86 -6.60 21.50
N LYS A 231 8.50 -6.24 22.74
CA LYS A 231 7.88 -7.15 23.73
C LYS A 231 6.43 -7.50 23.44
N LEU A 232 5.69 -6.68 22.68
CA LEU A 232 4.26 -6.89 22.44
C LEU A 232 3.96 -8.07 21.48
N GLY A 233 4.93 -8.56 20.69
CA GLY A 233 4.82 -9.83 19.96
C GLY A 233 3.70 -9.92 18.89
N PHE A 234 3.13 -8.79 18.46
CA PHE A 234 2.01 -8.77 17.50
C PHE A 234 2.43 -8.77 16.02
N ASP A 235 3.69 -8.46 15.69
CA ASP A 235 4.24 -8.40 14.33
C ASP A 235 5.59 -9.15 14.25
N GLU A 236 5.80 -9.94 13.19
CA GLU A 236 7.08 -10.61 12.89
C GLU A 236 8.20 -9.59 12.67
N ARG A 237 7.84 -8.36 12.28
CA ARG A 237 8.79 -7.26 12.16
C ARG A 237 9.35 -6.75 13.47
N LEU A 238 8.78 -7.17 14.60
CA LEU A 238 9.31 -6.83 15.92
C LEU A 238 10.65 -7.50 16.19
N SER A 239 10.94 -8.65 15.56
CA SER A 239 12.28 -9.27 15.64
C SER A 239 13.33 -8.41 14.92
N TYR A 240 12.94 -7.74 13.82
CA TYR A 240 13.81 -6.78 13.12
C TYR A 240 14.16 -5.56 13.96
N LEU A 241 13.41 -5.25 15.03
CA LEU A 241 13.78 -4.14 15.94
C LEU A 241 15.03 -4.47 16.76
N THR A 242 15.34 -5.76 16.94
CA THR A 242 16.45 -6.27 17.77
C THR A 242 17.52 -6.99 16.98
N GLU A 243 17.22 -7.47 15.77
CA GLU A 243 18.17 -8.16 14.89
C GLU A 243 18.95 -7.13 14.05
N GLY A 244 20.28 -7.21 14.08
CA GLY A 244 21.14 -6.43 13.18
C GLY A 244 20.91 -6.80 11.71
N ASN A 245 21.46 -6.04 10.77
CA ASN A 245 21.42 -6.39 9.35
C ASN A 245 22.32 -7.61 9.06
N VAL A 246 21.87 -8.81 9.43
CA VAL A 246 22.63 -10.06 9.28
C VAL A 246 22.87 -10.43 7.81
N ASN A 247 22.05 -9.90 6.88
CA ASN A 247 22.06 -10.29 5.47
C ASN A 247 22.64 -9.24 4.50
N ASN A 248 23.23 -8.14 4.99
CA ASN A 248 23.68 -7.03 4.13
C ASN A 248 22.60 -6.53 3.15
N ASP A 249 21.34 -6.46 3.60
CA ASP A 249 20.24 -5.97 2.76
C ASP A 249 20.43 -4.46 2.50
N ASN A 250 20.57 -4.08 1.22
CA ASN A 250 20.75 -2.69 0.75
C ASN A 250 19.64 -1.70 1.21
N PHE A 251 18.50 -2.22 1.68
CA PHE A 251 17.36 -1.43 2.16
C PHE A 251 17.28 -1.30 3.69
N SER A 252 18.21 -1.89 4.42
CA SER A 252 18.31 -1.70 5.87
C SER A 252 19.15 -0.46 6.17
N SER A 253 18.57 0.47 6.91
CA SER A 253 19.31 1.59 7.47
C SER A 253 18.82 1.83 8.90
N THR A 254 19.77 1.99 9.81
CA THR A 254 19.53 2.40 11.19
C THR A 254 19.49 3.92 11.26
N GLY A 255 18.63 4.46 12.11
CA GLY A 255 18.51 5.92 12.31
C GLY A 255 17.24 6.54 11.73
N PHE A 256 17.03 7.83 12.00
CA PHE A 256 15.75 8.48 11.74
C PHE A 256 15.52 8.72 10.23
N ARG A 257 14.51 8.05 9.67
CA ARG A 257 14.18 8.06 8.23
C ARG A 257 13.42 9.33 7.79
N TRP A 258 14.14 10.44 7.68
CA TRP A 258 13.57 11.73 7.24
C TRP A 258 12.94 11.68 5.84
N ASP A 259 13.59 10.96 4.92
CA ASP A 259 13.09 10.69 3.57
C ASP A 259 11.65 10.13 3.59
N PHE A 260 11.44 9.11 4.43
CA PHE A 260 10.15 8.44 4.56
C PHE A 260 9.14 9.18 5.42
N LEU A 261 9.60 9.99 6.38
CA LEU A 261 8.74 10.91 7.11
C LEU A 261 8.16 11.98 6.17
N ILE A 262 8.99 12.55 5.29
CA ILE A 262 8.55 13.53 4.28
C ILE A 262 7.55 12.87 3.32
N TYR A 263 7.86 11.66 2.84
CA TYR A 263 6.95 10.90 1.99
C TYR A 263 5.58 10.69 2.65
N SER A 264 5.53 10.24 3.91
CA SER A 264 4.27 10.01 4.62
C SER A 264 3.55 11.30 5.01
N ALA A 265 4.29 12.39 5.25
CA ALA A 265 3.72 13.70 5.55
C ALA A 265 2.87 14.25 4.39
N THR A 266 3.09 13.81 3.13
CA THR A 266 2.28 14.25 1.97
C THR A 266 0.79 13.96 2.15
N ALA A 267 0.42 12.79 2.68
CA ALA A 267 -0.97 12.44 2.96
C ALA A 267 -1.54 13.19 4.18
N ILE A 268 -0.71 13.45 5.21
CA ILE A 268 -1.10 14.27 6.36
C ILE A 268 -1.40 15.71 5.91
N PHE A 269 -0.52 16.29 5.09
CA PHE A 269 -0.69 17.62 4.52
C PHE A 269 -1.94 17.71 3.65
N ALA A 270 -2.17 16.73 2.76
CA ALA A 270 -3.36 16.68 1.93
C ALA A 270 -4.64 16.67 2.79
N GLY A 271 -4.71 15.79 3.79
CA GLY A 271 -5.87 15.72 4.67
C GLY A 271 -6.06 16.96 5.52
N TRP A 272 -5.00 17.51 6.12
CA TRP A 272 -5.06 18.80 6.82
C TRP A 272 -5.58 19.92 5.90
N TYR A 273 -5.08 20.00 4.67
CA TYR A 273 -5.50 21.02 3.72
C TYR A 273 -6.98 20.89 3.36
N TYR A 274 -7.46 19.68 3.05
CA TYR A 274 -8.88 19.48 2.73
C TYR A 274 -9.78 19.73 3.93
N ILE A 275 -9.44 19.18 5.10
CA ILE A 275 -10.28 19.23 6.31
C ILE A 275 -10.29 20.65 6.90
N VAL A 276 -9.11 21.25 7.08
CA VAL A 276 -8.96 22.52 7.80
C VAL A 276 -9.04 23.72 6.87
N LYS A 277 -8.33 23.70 5.73
CA LYS A 277 -8.30 24.87 4.82
C LYS A 277 -9.49 24.90 3.85
N LYS A 278 -10.02 23.75 3.44
CA LYS A 278 -11.18 23.65 2.53
C LYS A 278 -12.50 23.30 3.21
N ASN A 279 -12.51 23.14 4.54
CA ASN A 279 -13.69 22.74 5.31
C ASN A 279 -14.41 21.53 4.71
N TYR A 280 -13.66 20.55 4.18
CA TYR A 280 -14.21 19.33 3.62
C TYR A 280 -14.64 18.40 4.76
N ASN A 281 -15.94 18.17 4.89
CA ASN A 281 -16.54 17.32 5.91
C ASN A 281 -17.22 16.11 5.26
N ASP A 282 -16.53 14.97 5.27
CA ASP A 282 -17.03 13.69 4.78
C ASP A 282 -16.64 12.59 5.77
N LYS A 283 -17.64 11.88 6.28
CA LYS A 283 -17.46 10.88 7.34
C LYS A 283 -16.53 9.74 6.90
N ILE A 284 -16.68 9.26 5.67
CA ILE A 284 -15.87 8.16 5.12
C ILE A 284 -14.43 8.64 4.93
N TYR A 285 -14.25 9.86 4.44
CA TYR A 285 -12.92 10.45 4.30
C TYR A 285 -12.20 10.56 5.64
N PHE A 286 -12.90 11.00 6.70
CA PHE A 286 -12.30 11.09 8.02
C PHE A 286 -11.93 9.70 8.55
N TRP A 287 -12.73 8.67 8.30
CA TRP A 287 -12.36 7.30 8.65
C TRP A 287 -11.05 6.87 7.98
N ILE A 288 -10.92 7.07 6.67
CA ILE A 288 -9.70 6.72 5.92
C ILE A 288 -8.51 7.53 6.43
N PHE A 289 -8.67 8.85 6.57
CA PHE A 289 -7.62 9.76 7.01
C PHE A 289 -7.14 9.45 8.43
N ASN A 290 -8.05 9.29 9.38
CA ASN A 290 -7.71 9.01 10.77
C ASN A 290 -7.03 7.64 10.91
N THR A 291 -7.51 6.63 10.17
CA THR A 291 -6.86 5.30 10.13
C THR A 291 -5.43 5.40 9.64
N TYR A 292 -5.21 6.16 8.55
CA TYR A 292 -3.88 6.44 8.02
C TYR A 292 -2.99 7.15 9.04
N VAL A 293 -3.47 8.26 9.61
CA VAL A 293 -2.70 9.08 10.55
C VAL A 293 -2.32 8.28 11.79
N PHE A 294 -3.25 7.47 12.31
CA PHE A 294 -3.01 6.58 13.45
C PHE A 294 -1.90 5.58 13.15
N ALA A 295 -2.06 4.77 12.09
CA ALA A 295 -1.07 3.75 11.74
C ALA A 295 0.30 4.39 11.43
N ASN A 296 0.32 5.56 10.79
CA ASN A 296 1.56 6.27 10.49
C ASN A 296 2.23 6.84 11.74
N ALA A 297 1.46 7.37 12.70
CA ALA A 297 2.00 7.87 13.97
C ALA A 297 2.69 6.76 14.78
N PHE A 298 2.13 5.55 14.79
CA PHE A 298 2.78 4.38 15.41
C PHE A 298 4.07 4.00 14.72
N TRP A 299 4.12 4.02 13.38
CA TRP A 299 5.37 3.80 12.66
C TRP A 299 6.44 4.84 13.02
N ILE A 300 6.07 6.12 13.16
CA ILE A 300 7.03 7.18 13.54
C ILE A 300 7.72 6.85 14.87
N LEU A 301 7.00 6.28 15.84
CA LEU A 301 7.58 5.91 17.14
C LEU A 301 8.70 4.85 17.02
N VAL A 302 8.70 4.04 15.96
CA VAL A 302 9.69 2.97 15.70
C VAL A 302 10.48 3.20 14.40
N ILE A 303 10.53 4.45 13.94
CA ILE A 303 11.07 4.80 12.60
C ILE A 303 12.55 4.44 12.42
N ARG A 304 13.32 4.37 13.51
CA ARG A 304 14.78 4.17 13.46
C ARG A 304 15.19 2.71 13.37
N ALA A 305 14.25 1.82 13.66
CA ALA A 305 14.53 0.40 13.69
C ALA A 305 14.78 -0.17 12.30
N ASN A 306 15.56 -1.25 12.25
CA ASN A 306 15.81 -1.95 11.00
C ASN A 306 14.49 -2.42 10.36
N PHE A 307 14.41 -2.32 9.04
CA PHE A 307 13.23 -2.66 8.26
C PHE A 307 11.94 -1.95 8.73
N SER A 308 12.04 -0.78 9.38
CA SER A 308 10.87 0.04 9.80
C SER A 308 9.93 0.36 8.64
N ASN A 309 10.43 0.34 7.40
CA ASN A 309 9.66 0.47 6.16
C ASN A 309 8.54 -0.55 6.06
N ARG A 310 8.79 -1.77 6.55
CA ARG A 310 7.76 -2.80 6.59
C ARG A 310 6.65 -2.38 7.57
N PHE A 311 6.93 -1.70 8.70
CA PHE A 311 5.87 -1.09 9.53
C PHE A 311 5.19 0.10 8.84
N ALA A 312 5.95 0.95 8.14
CA ALA A 312 5.42 2.10 7.40
C ALA A 312 4.36 1.67 6.38
N TYR A 313 4.56 0.50 5.77
CA TYR A 313 3.63 -0.14 4.85
C TYR A 313 2.24 -0.35 5.46
N LEU A 314 2.05 -0.41 6.78
CA LEU A 314 0.73 -0.49 7.40
C LEU A 314 -0.07 0.81 7.32
N SER A 315 0.54 1.89 6.83
CA SER A 315 -0.14 3.15 6.55
C SER A 315 -0.07 3.51 5.06
N TRP A 316 1.04 3.20 4.39
CA TRP A 316 1.32 3.71 3.05
C TRP A 316 0.37 3.21 1.96
N PHE A 317 -0.22 2.03 2.11
CA PHE A 317 -1.23 1.52 1.17
C PHE A 317 -2.47 2.45 1.08
N MET A 318 -2.69 3.34 2.07
CA MET A 318 -3.79 4.30 2.08
C MET A 318 -3.44 5.67 1.48
N ILE A 319 -2.14 6.00 1.30
CA ILE A 319 -1.71 7.36 0.89
C ILE A 319 -2.39 7.81 -0.40
N GLY A 320 -2.42 6.94 -1.42
CA GLY A 320 -3.06 7.26 -2.70
C GLY A 320 -4.52 7.67 -2.53
N LEU A 321 -5.25 6.93 -1.69
CA LEU A 321 -6.65 7.18 -1.38
C LEU A 321 -6.87 8.46 -0.56
N VAL A 322 -6.06 8.68 0.49
CA VAL A 322 -6.13 9.88 1.34
C VAL A 322 -5.97 11.16 0.52
N ILE A 323 -5.06 11.14 -0.46
CA ILE A 323 -4.78 12.31 -1.29
C ILE A 323 -5.90 12.54 -2.33
N VAL A 324 -6.34 11.46 -3.00
CA VAL A 324 -7.19 11.57 -4.19
C VAL A 324 -8.68 11.61 -3.88
N TYR A 325 -9.12 11.04 -2.75
CA TYR A 325 -10.54 10.82 -2.46
C TYR A 325 -11.37 12.11 -2.49
N PRO A 326 -10.99 13.20 -1.78
CA PRO A 326 -11.77 14.43 -1.79
C PRO A 326 -11.80 15.09 -3.17
N LEU A 327 -10.68 15.06 -3.90
CA LEU A 327 -10.52 15.67 -5.22
C LEU A 327 -11.36 14.99 -6.31
N LEU A 328 -11.74 13.73 -6.14
CA LEU A 328 -12.62 13.04 -7.10
C LEU A 328 -14.09 13.09 -6.69
N ARG A 329 -14.39 13.49 -5.45
CA ARG A 329 -15.75 13.54 -4.90
C ARG A 329 -16.36 14.92 -4.90
N LYS A 330 -15.53 15.96 -4.80
CA LYS A 330 -15.99 17.35 -4.76
C LYS A 330 -14.99 18.27 -5.44
N THR A 331 -15.49 19.20 -6.25
CA THR A 331 -14.69 20.31 -6.77
C THR A 331 -14.45 21.32 -5.66
N MET A 332 -13.18 21.49 -5.25
CA MET A 332 -12.77 22.40 -4.17
C MET A 332 -11.56 23.27 -4.54
N LEU A 333 -10.91 22.99 -5.68
CA LEU A 333 -9.75 23.71 -6.17
C LEU A 333 -10.05 24.39 -7.51
N ARG A 334 -9.46 25.58 -7.72
CA ARG A 334 -9.40 26.19 -9.05
C ARG A 334 -8.50 25.34 -9.95
N LYS A 335 -8.96 25.03 -11.18
CA LYS A 335 -8.26 24.14 -12.12
C LYS A 335 -7.92 22.76 -11.49
N GLN A 336 -8.86 22.20 -10.72
CA GLN A 336 -8.67 20.95 -9.97
C GLN A 336 -8.11 19.80 -10.81
N TYR A 337 -8.54 19.69 -12.07
CA TYR A 337 -8.02 18.61 -12.93
C TYR A 337 -6.53 18.76 -13.20
N LYS A 338 -6.08 19.96 -13.57
CA LYS A 338 -4.65 20.28 -13.69
C LYS A 338 -3.89 20.00 -12.39
N THR A 339 -4.45 20.40 -11.25
CA THR A 339 -3.84 20.12 -9.94
C THR A 339 -3.74 18.63 -9.64
N LEU A 340 -4.75 17.84 -10.00
CA LEU A 340 -4.74 16.38 -9.87
C LEU A 340 -3.60 15.77 -10.69
N GLY A 341 -3.40 16.23 -11.93
CA GLY A 341 -2.27 15.82 -12.77
C GLY A 341 -0.92 16.14 -12.13
N ILE A 342 -0.75 17.35 -11.61
CA ILE A 342 0.50 17.76 -10.92
C ILE A 342 0.76 16.89 -9.68
N ILE A 343 -0.26 16.64 -8.85
CA ILE A 343 -0.13 15.79 -7.66
C ILE A 343 0.26 14.37 -8.06
N LEU A 344 -0.35 13.83 -9.13
CA LEU A 344 0.00 12.52 -9.66
C LEU A 344 1.48 12.45 -10.08
N THR A 345 1.96 13.48 -10.81
CA THR A 345 3.38 13.58 -11.20
C THR A 345 4.30 13.61 -10.01
N ILE A 346 4.06 14.47 -9.02
CA ILE A 346 4.94 14.60 -7.84
C ILE A 346 5.01 13.28 -7.07
N LYS A 347 3.85 12.64 -6.86
CA LYS A 347 3.76 11.34 -6.19
C LYS A 347 4.55 10.27 -6.95
N PHE A 348 4.40 10.22 -8.27
CA PHE A 348 5.09 9.23 -9.10
C PHE A 348 6.58 9.55 -9.24
N ALA A 349 6.98 10.82 -9.28
CA ALA A 349 8.39 11.23 -9.34
C ALA A 349 9.17 10.72 -8.12
N PHE A 350 8.58 10.77 -6.92
CA PHE A 350 9.17 10.15 -5.73
C PHE A 350 9.33 8.63 -5.91
N THR A 351 8.27 7.94 -6.37
CA THR A 351 8.33 6.49 -6.65
C THR A 351 9.42 6.15 -7.66
N PHE A 352 9.52 6.91 -8.74
CA PHE A 352 10.49 6.72 -9.82
C PHE A 352 11.92 6.97 -9.34
N LEU A 353 12.16 8.08 -8.64
CA LEU A 353 13.46 8.41 -8.04
C LEU A 353 13.94 7.26 -7.14
N MET A 354 13.09 6.79 -6.24
CA MET A 354 13.45 5.76 -5.26
C MET A 354 13.66 4.37 -5.87
N ASN A 355 12.99 4.02 -6.97
CA ASN A 355 13.08 2.66 -7.55
C ASN A 355 13.98 2.56 -8.78
N ILE A 356 14.23 3.67 -9.49
CA ILE A 356 14.98 3.66 -10.77
C ILE A 356 16.30 4.40 -10.68
N ILE A 357 16.34 5.52 -9.95
CA ILE A 357 17.53 6.38 -9.90
C ILE A 357 18.41 6.02 -8.69
N LEU A 358 17.78 5.77 -7.53
CA LEU A 358 18.46 5.46 -6.27
C LEU A 358 18.41 3.96 -5.90
N GLY A 359 17.60 3.19 -6.63
CA GLY A 359 17.19 1.82 -6.27
C GLY A 359 18.06 0.71 -6.79
#